data_AF-A0A537LGF8-F1
#
_entry.id   AF-A0A537LGF8-F1
#
_cell.length_a   1.000
_cell.length_b   1.000
_cell.length_c   1.000
_cell.angle_alpha   90.00
_cell.angle_beta   90.00
_cell.angle_gamma   90.00
#
_symmetry.space_group_name_H-M   'P 1'
#
loop_
_entity.id
_entity.type
_entity.pdbx_description
1 polymer ?
#
loop_
_entity_poly.entity_id
_entity_poly.type
_entity_poly.pdbx_seq_one_letter_code
_entity_poly.pdbx_strand_id
1 'polypeptide(L)'
;MPEIFQYSFMVRALAAGLMIGTIAPTIGVFLVLRRLSLIADTLAHVALAGVALALLTGIPPVAGALGVGLLGAVGVERLRVSGRLYGDAALAIFLSGGLA
;
A
#
# COMPACT_ATOMS: atom_id res chain seq x y z
N MET A 1 -8.52 -14.24 32.91
CA MET A 1 -8.57 -14.08 31.43
C MET A 1 -7.85 -12.78 31.10
N PRO A 2 -7.03 -12.71 30.05
CA PRO A 2 -6.28 -11.48 29.74
C PRO A 2 -7.26 -10.31 29.51
N GLU A 3 -7.10 -9.17 30.20
CA GLU A 3 -8.03 -8.02 30.10
C GLU A 3 -8.14 -7.45 28.67
N ILE A 4 -7.15 -7.71 27.82
CA ILE A 4 -7.13 -7.37 26.39
C ILE A 4 -8.36 -7.89 25.63
N PHE A 5 -8.92 -9.05 26.00
CA PHE A 5 -10.06 -9.65 25.30
C PHE A 5 -11.43 -9.10 25.74
N GLN A 6 -11.48 -8.22 26.75
CA GLN A 6 -12.72 -7.59 27.18
C GLN A 6 -13.10 -6.39 26.32
N TYR A 7 -12.13 -5.78 25.65
CA TYR A 7 -12.36 -4.64 24.78
C TYR A 7 -12.75 -5.07 23.37
N SER A 8 -13.99 -4.78 22.96
CA SER A 8 -14.49 -5.09 21.60
C SER A 8 -13.62 -4.49 20.49
N PHE A 9 -13.04 -3.30 20.70
CA PHE A 9 -12.12 -2.70 19.73
C PHE A 9 -10.83 -3.52 19.58
N MET A 10 -10.33 -4.10 20.68
CA MET A 10 -9.08 -4.87 20.71
C MET A 10 -9.26 -6.20 19.98
N VAL A 11 -10.40 -6.87 20.19
CA VAL A 11 -10.74 -8.10 19.47
C VAL A 11 -10.85 -7.85 17.96
N ARG A 12 -11.50 -6.74 17.55
CA ARG A 12 -11.59 -6.34 16.14
C ARG A 12 -10.23 -5.98 15.55
N ALA A 13 -9.39 -5.27 16.30
CA ALA A 13 -8.04 -4.92 15.88
C ALA A 13 -7.16 -6.16 15.70
N LEU A 14 -7.24 -7.12 16.62
CA LEU A 14 -6.51 -8.38 16.52
C LEU A 14 -6.97 -9.22 15.31
N ALA A 15 -8.28 -9.32 15.10
CA ALA A 15 -8.83 -10.02 13.93
C ALA A 15 -8.40 -9.36 12.61
N ALA A 16 -8.50 -8.03 12.53
CA ALA A 16 -8.02 -7.27 11.36
C ALA A 16 -6.51 -7.41 11.16
N GLY A 17 -5.72 -7.38 12.24
CA GLY A 17 -4.27 -7.58 12.20
C GLY A 17 -3.88 -8.96 11.69
N LEU A 18 -4.60 -10.01 12.09
CA LEU A 18 -4.37 -11.37 11.58
C LEU A 18 -4.69 -11.49 10.08
N MET A 19 -5.78 -10.85 9.65
CA MET A 19 -6.14 -10.78 8.22
C MET A 19 -5.10 -10.02 7.41
N ILE A 20 -4.70 -8.82 7.86
CA ILE A 20 -3.70 -8.00 7.17
C ILE A 20 -2.33 -8.70 7.17
N GLY A 21 -1.94 -9.31 8.28
CA GLY A 21 -0.66 -10.03 8.43
C GLY A 21 -0.52 -11.25 7.53
N THR A 22 -1.63 -11.81 7.02
CA THR A 22 -1.61 -12.88 6.02
C THR A 22 -1.68 -12.32 4.60
N ILE A 23 -2.56 -11.35 4.34
CA ILE A 23 -2.78 -10.79 2.99
C ILE A 23 -1.59 -9.94 2.52
N ALA A 24 -1.05 -9.08 3.38
CA ALA A 24 0.02 -8.15 3.04
C ALA A 24 1.31 -8.85 2.53
N PRO A 25 1.86 -9.88 3.19
CA PRO A 25 3.05 -10.56 2.68
C PRO A 25 2.78 -11.35 1.39
N THR A 26 1.59 -11.93 1.22
CA THR A 26 1.24 -12.64 -0.03
C THR A 26 1.30 -11.69 -1.23
N ILE A 27 0.76 -10.48 -1.09
CA ILE A 27 0.83 -9.44 -2.13
C ILE A 27 2.26 -8.89 -2.23
N GLY A 28 2.93 -8.66 -1.10
CA GLY A 28 4.28 -8.11 -1.04
C GLY A 28 5.31 -8.96 -1.79
N VAL A 29 5.30 -10.29 -1.62
CA VAL A 29 6.21 -11.19 -2.34
C VAL A 29 6.02 -11.06 -3.86
N PHE A 30 4.78 -11.00 -4.34
CA PHE A 30 4.49 -10.81 -5.76
C PHE A 30 5.00 -9.46 -6.29
N LEU A 31 4.82 -8.39 -5.53
CA LEU A 31 5.28 -7.04 -5.88
C LEU A 31 6.82 -6.98 -5.94
N VAL A 32 7.52 -7.60 -4.99
CA VAL A 32 8.98 -7.66 -4.96
C VAL A 32 9.53 -8.42 -6.17
N LEU A 33 8.99 -9.61 -6.47
CA LEU A 33 9.44 -10.42 -7.60
C LEU A 33 9.27 -9.71 -8.95
N ARG A 34 8.25 -8.86 -9.07
CA ARG A 34 8.01 -8.04 -10.27
C ARG A 34 8.74 -6.71 -10.29
N ARG A 35 9.58 -6.42 -9.29
CA ARG A 35 10.28 -5.12 -9.13
C ARG A 35 9.30 -3.94 -9.07
N LEU A 36 8.14 -4.16 -8.45
CA LEU A 36 7.09 -3.15 -8.24
C LEU A 36 7.05 -2.67 -6.79
N SER A 37 8.07 -2.98 -5.98
CA SER A 37 8.11 -2.61 -4.55
C SER A 37 8.01 -1.10 -4.32
N LEU A 38 8.65 -0.30 -5.17
CA LEU A 38 8.61 1.17 -5.08
C LEU A 38 7.25 1.75 -5.46
N ILE A 39 6.54 1.13 -6.42
CA ILE A 39 5.18 1.53 -6.78
C ILE A 39 4.24 1.32 -5.59
N ALA A 40 4.42 0.24 -4.82
CA ALA A 40 3.61 -0.02 -3.64
C ALA A 40 3.74 1.08 -2.57
N ASP A 41 4.96 1.58 -2.35
CA ASP A 41 5.23 2.66 -1.39
C ASP A 41 4.58 3.99 -1.81
N THR A 42 4.74 4.36 -3.08
CA THR A 42 4.10 5.59 -3.62
C THR A 42 2.57 5.50 -3.53
N LEU A 43 2.00 4.34 -3.83
CA LEU A 43 0.55 4.13 -3.79
C LEU A 43 0.00 4.21 -2.37
N ALA A 44 0.77 3.77 -1.36
CA ALA A 44 0.39 3.91 0.05
C ALA A 44 0.27 5.39 0.46
N HIS A 45 1.21 6.25 0.05
CA HIS A 45 1.15 7.69 0.32
C HIS A 45 -0.03 8.36 -0.39
N VAL A 46 -0.30 7.97 -1.63
CA VAL A 46 -1.46 8.47 -2.41
C VAL A 46 -2.77 8.05 -1.74
N ALA A 47 -2.87 6.82 -1.24
CA ALA A 47 -4.03 6.35 -0.48
C ALA A 47 -4.22 7.12 0.84
N LEU A 48 -3.13 7.43 1.57
CA LEU A 48 -3.17 8.26 2.78
C LEU A 48 -3.66 9.69 2.47
N ALA A 49 -3.19 10.29 1.36
CA ALA A 49 -3.72 11.57 0.90
C ALA A 49 -5.22 11.49 0.56
N GLY A 50 -5.67 10.37 -0.03
CA GLY A 50 -7.08 10.09 -0.26
C GLY A 50 -7.92 10.00 1.01
N VAL A 51 -7.39 9.39 2.07
CA VAL A 51 -8.02 9.40 3.41
C VAL A 51 -8.15 10.82 3.95
N ALA A 52 -7.09 11.62 3.85
CA ALA A 52 -7.10 13.02 4.31
C ALA A 52 -8.15 13.87 3.56
N LEU A 53 -8.23 13.70 2.23
CA LEU A 53 -9.24 14.36 1.41
C LEU A 53 -10.66 13.91 1.76
N ALA A 54 -10.86 12.62 2.02
CA ALA A 54 -12.16 12.09 2.43
C ALA A 54 -12.63 12.71 3.75
N LEU A 55 -11.72 12.80 4.73
CA LEU A 55 -12.00 13.42 6.02
C LEU A 55 -12.37 14.90 5.88
N LEU A 56 -11.70 15.64 4.99
CA LEU A 56 -11.99 17.05 4.74
C LEU A 56 -13.33 17.28 4.03
N THR A 57 -13.72 16.36 3.15
CA THR A 57 -14.95 16.45 2.32
C THR A 57 -16.16 15.78 2.96
N GLY A 58 -16.00 15.11 4.12
CA GLY A 58 -17.05 14.36 4.79
C GLY A 58 -17.43 13.03 4.12
N ILE A 59 -16.61 12.56 3.18
CA ILE A 59 -16.78 11.26 2.50
C ILE A 59 -16.22 10.15 3.41
N PRO A 60 -16.79 8.91 3.37
CA PRO A 60 -16.20 7.77 4.08
C PRO A 60 -14.70 7.60 3.77
N PRO A 61 -13.81 7.52 4.78
CA PRO A 61 -12.36 7.45 4.60
C PRO A 61 -11.91 6.33 3.66
N VAL A 62 -12.56 5.18 3.76
CA VAL A 62 -12.28 4.01 2.91
C VAL A 62 -12.61 4.31 1.45
N ALA A 63 -13.69 5.03 1.16
CA ALA A 63 -14.09 5.37 -0.20
C ALA A 63 -13.11 6.36 -0.84
N GLY A 64 -12.64 7.37 -0.10
CA GLY A 64 -11.64 8.31 -0.62
C GLY A 64 -10.26 7.67 -0.78
N ALA A 65 -9.85 6.79 0.14
CA ALA A 65 -8.62 6.01 -0.01
C ALA A 65 -8.65 5.15 -1.29
N LEU A 66 -9.76 4.44 -1.52
CA LEU A 66 -9.94 3.61 -2.70
C LEU A 66 -10.01 4.44 -3.98
N GLY A 67 -10.78 5.54 -4.00
CA GLY A 67 -10.93 6.39 -5.17
C GLY A 67 -9.60 7.02 -5.60
N VAL A 68 -8.90 7.67 -4.67
CA VAL A 68 -7.61 8.32 -4.95
C VAL A 68 -6.52 7.27 -5.23
N GLY A 69 -6.52 6.15 -4.49
CA GLY A 69 -5.60 5.04 -4.74
C GLY A 69 -5.77 4.40 -6.11
N LEU A 70 -7.01 4.19 -6.58
CA LEU A 70 -7.29 3.68 -7.92
C LEU A 70 -6.84 4.65 -9.01
N LEU A 71 -7.12 5.94 -8.84
CA LEU A 71 -6.66 6.98 -9.79
C LEU A 71 -5.13 7.02 -9.84
N GLY A 72 -4.47 6.96 -8.68
CA GLY A 72 -3.02 6.86 -8.58
C GLY A 72 -2.46 5.62 -9.28
N ALA A 73 -3.05 4.45 -9.06
CA ALA A 73 -2.61 3.19 -9.63
C ALA A 73 -2.72 3.20 -11.16
N VAL A 74 -3.85 3.68 -11.69
CA VAL A 74 -4.06 3.84 -13.14
C VAL A 74 -3.05 4.82 -13.73
N GLY A 75 -2.79 5.93 -13.03
CA GLY A 75 -1.76 6.90 -13.43
C GLY A 75 -0.39 6.26 -13.53
N VAL A 76 0.06 5.59 -12.48
CA VAL A 76 1.37 4.91 -12.46
C VAL A 76 1.47 3.83 -13.54
N GLU A 77 0.44 3.01 -13.72
CA GLU A 77 0.44 1.97 -14.76
C GLU A 77 0.50 2.56 -16.17
N ARG A 78 -0.18 3.69 -16.43
CA ARG A 78 -0.08 4.43 -17.71
C ARG A 78 1.35 4.92 -17.96
N LEU A 79 2.01 5.49 -16.95
CA LEU A 79 3.41 5.93 -17.08
C LEU A 79 4.36 4.75 -17.29
N ARG A 80 4.08 3.61 -16.64
CA ARG A 80 4.84 2.37 -16.76
C ARG A 80 4.76 1.77 -18.16
N VAL A 81 3.55 1.63 -18.71
CA VAL A 81 3.34 1.13 -20.08
C VAL A 81 3.93 2.07 -21.13
N SER A 82 3.95 3.38 -20.85
CA SER A 82 4.58 4.38 -21.73
C SER A 82 6.12 4.34 -21.71
N GLY A 83 6.74 3.40 -20.99
CA GLY A 83 8.20 3.19 -20.97
C GLY A 83 9.00 4.21 -20.15
N ARG A 84 8.35 5.19 -19.51
CA ARG A 84 9.04 6.23 -18.70
C ARG A 84 9.50 5.72 -17.33
N LEU A 85 9.05 4.54 -16.91
CA LEU A 85 9.29 3.97 -15.58
C LEU A 85 10.29 2.79 -15.59
N TYR A 86 11.22 2.75 -16.56
CA TYR A 86 12.25 1.71 -16.64
C TYR A 86 13.40 1.88 -15.62
N GLY A 87 13.45 3.02 -14.90
CA GLY A 87 14.49 3.34 -13.93
C GLY A 87 14.44 2.56 -12.62
N ASP A 88 13.26 2.09 -12.18
CA ASP A 88 13.09 1.42 -10.87
C ASP A 88 13.84 0.08 -10.78
N ALA A 89 13.94 -0.66 -11.89
CA ALA A 89 14.68 -1.91 -11.91
C ALA A 89 16.20 -1.67 -11.74
N ALA A 90 16.73 -0.59 -12.32
CA ALA A 90 18.12 -0.20 -12.19
C ALA A 90 18.42 0.36 -10.78
N LEU A 91 17.53 1.18 -10.23
CA LEU A 91 17.62 1.71 -8.85
C LEU A 91 17.57 0.59 -7.80
N ALA A 92 16.69 -0.40 -7.97
CA ALA A 92 16.63 -1.56 -7.09
C ALA A 92 17.89 -2.45 -7.19
N ILE A 93 18.49 -2.62 -8.38
CA ILE A 93 19.77 -3.33 -8.54
C ILE A 93 20.91 -2.52 -7.90
N PHE A 94 20.92 -1.20 -8.05
CA PHE A 94 21.93 -0.34 -7.45
C PHE A 94 21.85 -0.35 -5.92
N LEU A 95 20.64 -0.30 -5.36
CA LEU A 95 20.45 -0.33 -3.92
C LEU A 95 20.78 -1.71 -3.33
N SER A 96 20.34 -2.80 -3.98
CA SER A 96 20.66 -4.17 -3.53
C SER A 96 22.12 -4.57 -3.80
N GLY A 97 22.75 -4.03 -4.84
CA GLY A 97 24.14 -4.32 -5.21
C GLY A 97 25.16 -3.39 -4.53
N GLY A 98 24.79 -2.17 -4.13
CA GLY A 98 25.67 -1.24 -3.42
C GLY A 98 25.77 -1.46 -1.91
N LEU A 99 24.94 -2.36 -1.35
CA LEU A 99 24.92 -2.73 0.07
C LEU A 99 25.48 -4.15 0.34
N ALA A 100 25.88 -4.88 -0.71
CA ALA A 100 26.54 -6.19 -0.62
C ALA A 100 28.05 -6.04 -0.84
#